data_AF-A0A1U8BCM6-F1
#
_entry.id   AF-A0A1U8BCM6-F1
#
_cell.length_a   1.000
_cell.length_b   1.000
_cell.length_c   1.000
_cell.angle_alpha   90.00
_cell.angle_beta   90.00
_cell.angle_gamma   90.00
#
_symmetry.space_group_name_H-M   'P 1'
#
loop_
_entity.id
_entity.type
_entity.pdbx_description
1 polymer ?
#
loop_
_entity_poly.entity_id
_entity_poly.type
_entity_poly.pdbx_seq_one_letter_code
_entity_poly.pdbx_strand_id
1 'polypeptide(L)'
;MMKARVPEWLNSTLWSSKSPPVDERLHQCSPKSSTPTISAAEPPRVEPPLPQPPPKLIIQEPSTPQMTDPRGDDHRNSPSSLTEDISRQTQLLAELSKKTIDMHELRRLASQGIPDGVGIRPTIWKLLLEYLPNDRGLWASELANKRSQYKNFKEELLVNPSEVTRRIEKSAGIENNESCEGSGLLPRSEITHGEHPLSLGKTSIWNQFFQDTEIIEQIDRDVRRTHPDMHFFSGDSSFANSNQEALRNILILFAKLNPGIRYVQGMNEVLAPLFYVFKNDSDEKNAASAEADAFFCFVELLSGFRDHFCQQLDNSVVGIRSTITKLSQLLKEHDEELWRHLEVTSKVNPQFYAFRWITLLLTQEFNFADSLHIWDTLLSDPEGPQVGAKYLPILFALLVEKRWC
;
A
#
# COMPACT_ATOMS: atom_id res chain seq x y z
N MET A 1 -33.87 -6.67 3.41
CA MET A 1 -33.17 -5.78 2.45
C MET A 1 -32.86 -4.46 3.13
N MET A 2 -31.67 -4.33 3.71
CA MET A 2 -31.10 -3.04 4.07
C MET A 2 -29.90 -2.84 3.14
N LYS A 3 -30.00 -1.89 2.20
CA LYS A 3 -28.85 -1.45 1.42
C LYS A 3 -27.83 -0.91 2.42
N ALA A 4 -26.64 -1.51 2.48
CA ALA A 4 -25.51 -0.96 3.20
C ALA A 4 -25.33 0.50 2.73
N ARG A 5 -25.60 1.46 3.62
CA ARG A 5 -25.27 2.86 3.33
C ARG A 5 -23.78 2.99 3.49
N VAL A 6 -23.09 3.00 2.34
CA VAL A 6 -21.73 3.50 2.20
C VAL A 6 -21.65 4.85 2.92
N PRO A 7 -20.75 5.04 3.90
CA PRO A 7 -20.59 6.30 4.62
C PRO A 7 -20.38 7.48 3.66
N GLU A 8 -20.97 8.64 3.94
CA GLU A 8 -21.00 9.80 3.01
C GLU A 8 -19.60 10.29 2.59
N TRP A 9 -18.55 10.06 3.38
CA TRP A 9 -17.17 10.40 3.01
C TRP A 9 -16.57 9.47 1.94
N LEU A 10 -17.04 8.21 1.83
CA LEU A 10 -16.71 7.32 0.71
C LEU A 10 -17.43 7.77 -0.58
N ASN A 11 -18.52 8.53 -0.45
CA ASN A 11 -19.21 9.18 -1.57
C ASN A 11 -18.61 10.56 -1.91
N SER A 12 -17.48 10.94 -1.30
CA SER A 12 -16.71 12.10 -1.75
C SER A 12 -16.41 11.95 -3.24
N THR A 13 -16.55 13.04 -3.99
CA THR A 13 -16.23 13.11 -5.43
C THR A 13 -14.79 12.71 -5.74
N LEU A 14 -13.95 12.60 -4.71
CA LEU A 14 -12.60 12.02 -4.76
C LEU A 14 -12.60 10.51 -5.13
N TRP A 15 -13.64 9.74 -4.79
CA TRP A 15 -13.65 8.28 -4.93
C TRP A 15 -14.69 7.75 -5.94
N SER A 16 -15.48 8.64 -6.55
CA SER A 16 -16.48 8.28 -7.56
C SER A 16 -15.96 8.58 -8.97
N SER A 17 -15.39 7.58 -9.64
CA SER A 17 -15.18 7.67 -11.08
C SER A 17 -16.54 7.50 -11.78
N LYS A 18 -17.04 8.54 -12.46
CA LYS A 18 -18.14 8.38 -13.42
C LYS A 18 -17.64 7.56 -14.59
N SER A 19 -18.23 6.40 -14.83
CA SER A 19 -18.01 5.64 -16.06
C SER A 19 -18.35 6.52 -17.27
N PRO A 20 -17.53 6.55 -18.33
CA PRO A 20 -17.90 7.25 -19.55
C PRO A 20 -19.12 6.58 -20.19
N PRO A 21 -19.94 7.33 -20.95
CA PRO A 21 -21.11 6.76 -21.61
C PRO A 21 -20.67 5.69 -22.61
N VAL A 22 -21.29 4.52 -22.53
CA VAL A 22 -21.15 3.47 -23.55
C VAL A 22 -21.83 3.97 -24.81
N ASP A 23 -21.05 4.17 -25.87
CA ASP A 23 -21.55 4.58 -27.18
C ASP A 23 -22.16 3.36 -27.89
N GLU A 24 -23.49 3.22 -27.80
CA GLU A 24 -24.30 2.17 -28.46
C GLU A 24 -24.41 2.35 -29.99
N ARG A 25 -23.30 2.63 -30.68
CA ARG A 25 -23.30 2.85 -32.14
C ARG A 25 -22.23 2.09 -32.89
N LEU A 26 -22.08 0.80 -32.63
CA LEU A 26 -21.41 -0.14 -33.55
C LEU A 26 -22.11 -1.51 -33.58
N HIS A 27 -23.42 -1.51 -33.79
CA HIS A 27 -24.15 -2.66 -34.32
C HIS A 27 -24.78 -2.28 -35.66
N GLN A 28 -24.01 -2.40 -36.75
CA GLN A 28 -24.51 -2.66 -38.10
C GLN A 28 -23.36 -2.64 -39.10
N CYS A 29 -22.84 -3.83 -39.45
CA CYS A 29 -22.46 -4.17 -40.81
C CYS A 29 -22.01 -5.64 -40.88
N SER A 30 -22.93 -6.50 -41.29
CA SER A 30 -22.57 -7.81 -41.87
C SER A 30 -22.31 -7.63 -43.37
N PRO A 31 -21.41 -8.42 -43.96
CA PRO A 31 -21.70 -8.98 -45.27
C PRO A 31 -21.56 -10.51 -45.30
N LYS A 32 -22.45 -11.12 -46.08
CA LYS A 32 -22.48 -12.53 -46.49
C LYS A 32 -21.55 -12.74 -47.69
N SER A 33 -20.81 -13.85 -47.74
CA SER A 33 -20.44 -14.60 -48.97
C SER A 33 -19.65 -15.86 -48.58
N SER A 34 -20.26 -17.05 -48.61
CA SER A 34 -20.16 -18.06 -49.70
C SER A 34 -18.75 -18.57 -49.96
N THR A 35 -18.49 -19.80 -49.48
CA THR A 35 -17.34 -20.65 -49.79
C THR A 35 -17.29 -21.01 -51.28
N PRO A 36 -16.08 -21.24 -51.84
CA PRO A 36 -15.83 -22.59 -52.34
C PRO A 36 -14.44 -23.14 -52.01
N THR A 37 -14.42 -24.46 -51.85
CA THR A 37 -13.27 -25.35 -51.62
C THR A 37 -12.34 -25.40 -52.83
N ILE A 38 -11.03 -25.15 -52.65
CA ILE A 38 -9.96 -25.63 -53.52
C ILE A 38 -8.79 -26.10 -52.65
N SER A 39 -8.34 -27.33 -52.94
CA SER A 39 -7.20 -28.04 -52.35
C SER A 39 -5.87 -27.54 -52.92
N ALA A 40 -4.82 -27.35 -52.09
CA ALA A 40 -3.46 -27.83 -52.35
C ALA A 40 -2.40 -27.34 -51.32
N ALA A 41 -1.61 -28.32 -50.85
CA ALA A 41 -0.19 -28.29 -50.45
C ALA A 41 0.27 -27.49 -49.20
N GLU A 42 0.73 -28.26 -48.22
CA GLU A 42 1.40 -27.86 -46.98
C GLU A 42 2.90 -27.60 -47.21
N PRO A 43 3.48 -26.46 -46.78
CA PRO A 43 4.94 -26.28 -46.71
C PRO A 43 5.50 -26.72 -45.33
N PRO A 44 6.78 -27.11 -45.24
CA PRO A 44 7.31 -27.83 -44.09
C PRO A 44 7.44 -26.97 -42.83
N ARG A 45 7.10 -27.58 -41.70
CA ARG A 45 7.21 -27.03 -40.34
C ARG A 45 8.68 -26.98 -39.92
N VAL A 46 9.21 -25.78 -39.67
CA VAL A 46 10.53 -25.60 -39.02
C VAL A 46 10.30 -25.60 -37.51
N GLU A 47 10.85 -26.58 -36.80
CA GLU A 47 10.85 -26.61 -35.33
C GLU A 47 11.85 -25.57 -34.77
N PRO A 48 11.49 -24.82 -33.71
CA PRO A 48 12.46 -24.01 -32.97
C PRO A 48 13.35 -24.90 -32.08
N PRO A 49 14.64 -24.54 -31.88
CA PRO A 49 15.57 -25.37 -31.12
C PRO A 49 15.29 -25.33 -29.61
N LEU A 50 15.52 -26.48 -28.96
CA LEU A 50 15.41 -26.67 -27.51
C LEU A 50 16.46 -25.83 -26.74
N PRO A 51 16.13 -25.29 -25.55
CA PRO A 51 17.08 -24.56 -24.72
C PRO A 51 18.13 -25.48 -24.09
N GLN A 52 19.40 -25.07 -24.13
CA GLN A 52 20.51 -25.76 -23.46
C GLN A 52 20.54 -25.43 -21.96
N PRO A 53 20.97 -26.37 -21.09
CA PRO A 53 21.10 -26.14 -19.65
C PRO A 53 22.31 -25.26 -19.30
N PRO A 54 22.27 -24.50 -18.19
CA PRO A 54 23.37 -23.65 -17.76
C PRO A 54 24.58 -24.46 -17.24
N PRO A 55 25.81 -23.92 -17.30
CA PRO A 55 27.02 -24.60 -16.86
C PRO A 55 27.11 -24.72 -15.33
N LYS A 56 27.72 -25.82 -14.86
CA LYS A 56 27.91 -26.17 -13.44
C LYS A 56 28.80 -25.15 -12.72
N LEU A 57 28.31 -24.64 -11.59
CA LEU A 57 29.12 -23.89 -10.62
C LEU A 57 30.13 -24.83 -9.96
N ILE A 58 31.41 -24.46 -10.03
CA ILE A 58 32.49 -25.10 -9.28
C ILE A 58 32.41 -24.59 -7.84
N ILE A 59 32.17 -25.49 -6.90
CA ILE A 59 32.23 -25.24 -5.46
C ILE A 59 33.71 -25.15 -5.07
N GLN A 60 34.16 -24.00 -4.55
CA GLN A 60 35.40 -23.92 -3.77
C GLN A 60 35.04 -23.94 -2.28
N GLU A 61 35.68 -24.84 -1.54
CA GLU A 61 35.56 -25.01 -0.09
C GLU A 61 36.20 -23.84 0.69
N PRO A 62 35.73 -23.55 1.92
CA PRO A 62 36.08 -22.33 2.66
C PRO A 62 37.44 -22.42 3.35
N SER A 63 38.23 -21.35 3.22
CA SER A 63 39.43 -21.11 4.03
C SER A 63 39.10 -20.18 5.22
N THR A 64 39.70 -20.51 6.36
CA THR A 64 39.53 -19.97 7.73
C THR A 64 39.74 -18.44 7.83
N PRO A 65 39.04 -17.71 8.74
CA PRO A 65 39.03 -16.25 8.72
C PRO A 65 40.26 -15.64 9.42
N GLN A 66 40.95 -14.73 8.72
CA GLN A 66 41.88 -13.77 9.32
C GLN A 66 41.12 -12.47 9.69
N MET A 67 41.30 -12.04 10.94
CA MET A 67 40.87 -10.74 11.45
C MET A 67 41.36 -9.60 10.56
N THR A 68 40.43 -8.79 10.06
CA THR A 68 40.72 -7.44 9.56
C THR A 68 39.79 -6.45 10.25
N ASP A 69 40.42 -5.34 10.62
CA ASP A 69 40.00 -4.21 11.45
C ASP A 69 38.68 -3.54 10.98
N PRO A 70 37.74 -3.16 11.87
CA PRO A 70 36.60 -2.36 11.48
C PRO A 70 36.98 -0.87 11.51
N ARG A 71 37.42 -0.34 10.37
CA ARG A 71 37.26 1.10 10.10
C ARG A 71 35.93 1.32 9.42
N GLY A 72 34.88 1.31 10.24
CA GLY A 72 33.59 1.89 9.90
C GLY A 72 33.69 3.40 10.04
N ASP A 73 33.29 4.10 8.99
CA ASP A 73 33.31 5.55 8.88
C ASP A 73 32.15 6.15 9.71
N ASP A 74 32.41 6.36 11.00
CA ASP A 74 31.45 6.90 11.98
C ASP A 74 31.44 8.44 11.94
N HIS A 75 31.06 9.02 10.80
CA HIS A 75 30.97 10.48 10.64
C HIS A 75 29.69 11.13 11.22
N ARG A 76 28.79 10.37 11.86
CA ARG A 76 27.52 10.91 12.40
C ARG A 76 27.63 11.61 13.76
N ASN A 77 28.71 11.41 14.52
CA ASN A 77 28.83 11.98 15.88
C ASN A 77 29.72 13.24 15.93
N SER A 78 29.29 14.31 15.25
CA SER A 78 29.82 15.65 15.52
C SER A 78 29.00 16.30 16.66
N PRO A 79 29.63 16.93 17.68
CA PRO A 79 28.92 17.55 18.81
C PRO A 79 27.89 18.62 18.42
N SER A 80 28.05 19.21 17.23
CA SER A 80 27.11 20.16 16.63
C SER A 80 25.77 19.51 16.28
N SER A 81 25.77 18.30 15.69
CA SER A 81 24.55 17.60 15.25
C SER A 81 23.62 17.28 16.41
N LEU A 82 24.17 16.78 17.52
CA LEU A 82 23.38 16.45 18.73
C LEU A 82 22.75 17.70 19.36
N THR A 83 23.46 18.83 19.34
CA THR A 83 22.95 20.09 19.91
C THR A 83 21.81 20.64 19.07
N GLU A 84 21.93 20.54 17.75
CA GLU A 84 20.87 20.92 16.80
C GLU A 84 19.63 20.03 16.94
N ASP A 85 19.81 18.71 17.13
CA ASP A 85 18.71 17.77 17.34
C ASP A 85 17.95 18.05 18.64
N ILE A 86 18.67 18.35 19.74
CA ILE A 86 18.04 18.73 21.02
C ILE A 86 17.25 20.04 20.88
N SER A 87 17.82 21.04 20.20
CA SER A 87 17.15 22.31 19.95
C SER A 87 15.87 22.11 19.14
N ARG A 88 15.93 21.30 18.09
CA ARG A 88 14.79 21.01 17.21
C ARG A 88 13.71 20.19 17.91
N GLN A 89 14.10 19.20 18.70
CA GLN A 89 13.19 18.44 19.55
C GLN A 89 12.43 19.35 20.51
N THR A 90 13.12 20.32 21.12
CA THR A 90 12.51 21.31 22.02
C THR A 90 11.49 22.17 21.27
N GLN A 91 11.80 22.62 20.06
CA GLN A 91 10.88 23.41 19.22
C GLN A 91 9.63 22.60 18.83
N LEU A 92 9.79 21.34 18.41
CA LEU A 92 8.67 20.46 18.08
C LEU A 92 7.77 20.19 19.29
N LEU A 93 8.35 19.93 20.46
CA LEU A 93 7.58 19.75 21.70
C LEU A 93 6.83 21.01 22.11
N ALA A 94 7.45 22.18 21.96
CA ALA A 94 6.80 23.45 22.21
C ALA A 94 5.60 23.67 21.27
N GLU A 95 5.74 23.30 19.99
CA GLU A 95 4.66 23.37 19.01
C GLU A 95 3.51 22.42 19.37
N LEU A 96 3.81 21.15 19.68
CA LEU A 96 2.83 20.13 20.09
C LEU A 96 2.12 20.48 21.40
N SER A 97 2.69 21.36 22.22
CA SER A 97 2.11 21.81 23.49
C SER A 97 1.07 22.93 23.32
N LYS A 98 0.98 23.55 22.15
CA LYS A 98 -0.01 24.60 21.88
C LYS A 98 -1.43 24.02 21.83
N LYS A 99 -2.42 24.87 22.13
CA LYS A 99 -3.85 24.49 22.02
C LYS A 99 -4.23 24.19 20.57
N THR A 100 -3.80 25.08 19.67
CA THR A 100 -3.96 24.96 18.22
C THR A 100 -2.58 24.92 17.61
N ILE A 101 -2.28 23.87 16.86
CA ILE A 101 -0.98 23.64 16.25
C ILE A 101 -0.86 24.46 14.98
N ASP A 102 0.28 25.14 14.82
CA ASP A 102 0.62 25.78 13.56
C ASP A 102 1.20 24.75 12.59
N MET A 103 0.39 24.35 11.61
CA MET A 103 0.79 23.36 10.61
C MET A 103 1.91 23.84 9.68
N HIS A 104 2.03 25.15 9.44
CA HIS A 104 3.11 25.67 8.62
C HIS A 104 4.45 25.50 9.33
N GLU A 105 4.50 25.88 10.61
CA GLU A 105 5.71 25.73 11.41
C GLU A 105 6.04 24.26 11.69
N LEU A 106 5.02 23.43 11.97
CA LEU A 106 5.20 21.99 12.15
C LEU A 106 5.83 21.36 10.91
N ARG A 107 5.30 21.64 9.71
CA ARG A 107 5.85 21.16 8.43
C ARG A 107 7.27 21.67 8.19
N ARG A 108 7.57 22.93 8.53
CA ARG A 108 8.92 23.50 8.41
C ARG A 108 9.93 22.75 9.28
N LEU A 109 9.58 22.49 10.55
CA LEU A 109 10.43 21.78 11.51
C LEU A 109 10.59 20.30 11.15
N ALA A 110 9.49 19.61 10.86
CA ALA A 110 9.50 18.20 10.51
C ALA A 110 10.26 17.92 9.19
N SER A 111 10.24 18.87 8.24
CA SER A 111 10.99 18.73 6.98
C SER A 111 12.52 18.77 7.12
N GLN A 112 13.03 19.08 8.30
CA GLN A 112 14.47 18.98 8.60
C GLN A 112 14.83 17.61 9.21
N GLY A 113 13.82 16.78 9.54
CA GLY A 113 13.95 15.50 10.22
C GLY A 113 13.45 15.55 11.67
N ILE A 114 12.80 14.46 12.12
CA ILE A 114 12.22 14.31 13.46
C ILE A 114 13.14 13.40 14.31
N PRO A 115 13.63 13.87 15.47
CA PRO A 115 14.47 13.08 16.36
C PRO A 115 13.73 11.89 17.00
N ASP A 116 14.38 10.72 17.06
CA ASP A 116 13.82 9.47 17.58
C ASP A 116 13.57 9.45 19.10
N GLY A 117 14.37 10.18 19.88
CA GLY A 117 14.54 9.91 21.32
C GLY A 117 13.35 10.20 22.25
N VAL A 118 12.31 10.92 21.82
CA VAL A 118 11.19 11.35 22.69
C VAL A 118 9.83 10.81 22.23
N GLY A 119 9.80 9.95 21.22
CA GLY A 119 8.52 9.35 20.77
C GLY A 119 7.53 10.37 20.20
N ILE A 120 8.02 11.49 19.65
CA ILE A 120 7.18 12.55 19.05
C ILE A 120 6.75 12.24 17.62
N ARG A 121 7.52 11.43 16.89
CA ARG A 121 7.26 11.07 15.49
C ARG A 121 5.85 10.53 15.23
N PRO A 122 5.31 9.59 16.04
CA PRO A 122 3.93 9.09 15.87
C PRO A 122 2.88 10.20 15.86
N THR A 123 2.99 11.17 16.78
CA THR A 123 2.02 12.27 16.88
C THR A 123 2.16 13.23 15.69
N ILE A 124 3.40 13.54 15.30
CA ILE A 124 3.67 14.45 14.17
C ILE A 124 3.18 13.82 12.86
N TRP A 125 3.46 12.54 12.61
CA TRP A 125 2.98 11.86 11.40
C TRP A 125 1.45 11.84 11.33
N LYS A 126 0.76 11.59 12.44
CA LYS A 126 -0.70 11.66 12.52
C LYS A 126 -1.24 13.07 12.19
N LEU A 127 -0.53 14.14 12.55
CA LEU A 127 -0.90 15.51 12.19
C LEU A 127 -0.61 15.82 10.71
N LEU A 128 0.55 15.41 10.21
CA LEU A 128 0.97 15.64 8.82
C LEU A 128 0.07 14.91 7.82
N LEU A 129 -0.42 13.72 8.20
CA LEU A 129 -1.39 12.90 7.47
C LEU A 129 -2.85 13.25 7.81
N GLU A 130 -3.11 14.40 8.43
CA GLU A 130 -4.46 14.92 8.70
C GLU A 130 -5.38 13.96 9.49
N TYR A 131 -4.79 12.97 10.18
CA TYR A 131 -5.52 12.03 11.03
C TYR A 131 -5.93 12.68 12.35
N LEU A 132 -5.06 13.54 12.89
CA LEU A 132 -5.37 14.38 14.05
C LEU A 132 -5.70 15.81 13.60
N PRO A 133 -6.76 16.43 14.15
CA PRO A 133 -7.07 17.82 13.86
C PRO A 133 -6.04 18.77 14.49
N ASN A 134 -5.93 19.98 13.98
CA ASN A 134 -4.99 20.99 14.50
C ASN A 134 -5.33 21.45 15.93
N ASP A 135 -6.59 21.30 16.37
CA ASP A 135 -7.01 21.57 17.74
C ASP A 135 -6.79 20.34 18.63
N ARG A 136 -5.86 20.48 19.57
CA ARG A 136 -5.50 19.44 20.52
C ARG A 136 -6.65 19.01 21.43
N GLY A 137 -7.61 19.91 21.69
CA GLY A 137 -8.80 19.60 22.49
C GLY A 137 -9.67 18.51 21.88
N LEU A 138 -9.58 18.29 20.57
CA LEU A 138 -10.40 17.32 19.83
C LEU A 138 -9.75 15.94 19.70
N TRP A 139 -8.45 15.81 19.98
CA TRP A 139 -7.68 14.59 19.72
C TRP A 139 -8.26 13.34 20.40
N ALA A 140 -8.61 13.45 21.67
CA ALA A 140 -9.14 12.31 22.43
C ALA A 140 -10.46 11.79 21.83
N SER A 141 -11.33 12.71 21.41
CA SER A 141 -12.60 12.36 20.76
C SER A 141 -12.39 11.77 19.37
N GLU A 142 -11.51 12.37 18.57
CA GLU A 142 -11.23 11.91 17.21
C GLU A 142 -10.60 10.51 17.21
N LEU A 143 -9.60 10.28 18.06
CA LEU A 143 -8.98 8.97 18.24
C LEU A 143 -10.00 7.92 18.67
N ALA A 144 -10.84 8.23 19.66
CA ALA A 144 -11.87 7.30 20.13
C ALA A 144 -12.86 6.95 19.01
N ASN A 145 -13.31 7.95 18.25
CA ASN A 145 -14.24 7.77 17.13
C ASN A 145 -13.62 6.91 16.02
N LYS A 146 -12.43 7.26 15.54
CA LYS A 146 -11.71 6.53 14.48
C LYS A 146 -11.39 5.10 14.90
N ARG A 147 -10.87 4.89 16.11
CA ARG A 147 -10.56 3.54 16.62
C ARG A 147 -11.81 2.67 16.76
N SER A 148 -12.93 3.25 17.20
CA SER A 148 -14.22 2.54 17.22
C SER A 148 -14.71 2.21 15.81
N GLN A 149 -14.55 3.14 14.86
CA GLN A 149 -14.93 2.91 13.46
C GLN A 149 -14.11 1.78 12.84
N TYR A 150 -12.79 1.75 13.04
CA TYR A 150 -11.93 0.67 12.57
C TYR A 150 -12.35 -0.68 13.15
N LYS A 151 -12.64 -0.72 14.46
CA LYS A 151 -13.15 -1.92 15.12
C LYS A 151 -14.42 -2.44 14.45
N ASN A 152 -15.37 -1.56 14.13
CA ASN A 152 -16.59 -1.94 13.42
C ASN A 152 -16.29 -2.50 12.02
N PHE A 153 -15.40 -1.87 11.26
CA PHE A 153 -14.97 -2.41 9.95
C PHE A 153 -14.37 -3.81 10.08
N LYS A 154 -13.52 -4.02 11.09
CA LYS A 154 -12.89 -5.32 11.37
C LYS A 154 -13.94 -6.38 11.67
N GLU A 155 -14.91 -6.07 12.53
CA GLU A 155 -16.00 -6.98 12.91
C GLU A 155 -17.00 -7.27 11.78
N GLU A 156 -17.14 -6.38 10.80
CA GLU A 156 -18.07 -6.55 9.67
C GLU A 156 -17.40 -7.24 8.47
N LEU A 157 -16.18 -6.85 8.13
CA LEU A 157 -15.55 -7.19 6.84
C LEU A 157 -14.51 -8.32 6.93
N LEU A 158 -13.98 -8.63 8.11
CA LEU A 158 -13.04 -9.74 8.32
C LEU A 158 -13.70 -11.01 8.87
N VAL A 159 -15.03 -11.08 8.86
CA VAL A 159 -15.77 -12.27 9.31
C VAL A 159 -15.58 -13.42 8.33
N ASN A 160 -15.34 -14.62 8.87
CA ASN A 160 -15.27 -15.84 8.07
C ASN A 160 -16.58 -16.03 7.28
N PRO A 161 -16.55 -16.30 5.98
CA PRO A 161 -17.76 -16.47 5.16
C PRO A 161 -18.68 -17.59 5.65
N SER A 162 -18.15 -18.61 6.33
CA SER A 162 -18.98 -19.62 6.99
C SER A 162 -19.84 -19.03 8.12
N GLU A 163 -19.32 -18.05 8.87
CA GLU A 163 -20.07 -17.30 9.88
C GLU A 163 -21.08 -16.34 9.23
N VAL A 164 -20.75 -15.77 8.06
CA VAL A 164 -21.68 -14.94 7.28
C VAL A 164 -22.87 -15.77 6.78
N THR A 165 -22.61 -16.92 6.13
CA THR A 165 -23.64 -17.85 5.67
C THR A 165 -24.50 -18.34 6.84
N ARG A 166 -23.88 -18.70 7.97
CA ARG A 166 -24.60 -19.11 9.18
C ARG A 166 -25.48 -18.00 9.76
N ARG A 167 -25.02 -16.75 9.73
CA ARG A 167 -25.83 -15.59 10.15
C ARG A 167 -27.01 -15.37 9.21
N ILE A 168 -26.83 -15.52 7.90
CA ILE A 168 -27.90 -15.42 6.90
C ILE A 168 -28.92 -16.55 7.06
N GLU A 169 -28.47 -17.80 7.22
CA GLU A 169 -29.34 -18.95 7.50
C GLU A 169 -30.14 -18.76 8.79
N LYS A 170 -29.48 -18.24 9.85
CA LYS A 170 -30.12 -17.96 11.14
C LYS A 170 -31.10 -16.78 11.10
N SER A 171 -30.93 -15.84 10.16
CA SER A 171 -31.83 -14.69 9.99
C SER A 171 -32.90 -14.89 8.91
N ALA A 172 -32.72 -15.86 8.00
CA ALA A 172 -33.75 -16.38 7.10
C ALA A 172 -34.65 -17.43 7.79
N GLY A 173 -34.19 -18.04 8.88
CA GLY A 173 -34.99 -18.89 9.75
C GLY A 173 -35.92 -18.08 10.67
N ILE A 174 -37.05 -17.61 10.13
CA ILE A 174 -38.21 -17.24 10.95
C ILE A 174 -38.83 -18.53 11.49
N GLU A 175 -39.02 -18.54 12.81
CA GLU A 175 -39.82 -19.45 13.65
C GLU A 175 -40.77 -20.40 12.89
N ASN A 176 -40.37 -21.64 12.65
CA ASN A 176 -41.32 -22.75 12.57
C ASN A 176 -41.05 -23.68 13.75
N ASN A 177 -41.57 -23.27 14.91
CA ASN A 177 -41.76 -24.16 16.04
C ASN A 177 -42.99 -25.04 15.77
N GLU A 178 -42.87 -25.97 14.82
CA GLU A 178 -43.78 -27.10 14.74
C GLU A 178 -42.99 -28.38 15.03
N SER A 179 -43.23 -28.90 16.22
CA SER A 179 -42.89 -30.24 16.63
C SER A 179 -43.40 -31.25 15.59
N CYS A 180 -42.48 -31.91 14.89
CA CYS A 180 -42.81 -33.11 14.13
C CYS A 180 -41.74 -34.17 14.40
N GLU A 181 -42.10 -35.13 15.24
CA GLU A 181 -41.32 -36.34 15.49
C GLU A 181 -41.24 -37.15 14.19
N GLY A 182 -40.01 -37.57 13.83
CA GLY A 182 -39.80 -38.69 12.91
C GLY A 182 -39.33 -38.32 11.50
N SER A 183 -38.03 -38.05 11.35
CA SER A 183 -37.16 -38.61 10.30
C SER A 183 -35.77 -38.01 10.45
N GLY A 184 -34.74 -38.85 10.62
CA GLY A 184 -33.34 -38.46 10.84
C GLY A 184 -32.63 -37.93 9.59
N LEU A 185 -33.26 -37.00 8.86
CA LEU A 185 -32.63 -36.29 7.76
C LEU A 185 -32.59 -34.80 8.10
N LEU A 186 -31.37 -34.25 8.19
CA LEU A 186 -31.18 -32.80 8.31
C LEU A 186 -31.92 -32.10 7.16
N PRO A 187 -32.71 -31.05 7.42
CA PRO A 187 -33.36 -30.30 6.37
C PRO A 187 -32.30 -29.79 5.40
N ARG A 188 -32.40 -30.18 4.13
CA ARG A 188 -31.50 -29.70 3.08
C ARG A 188 -32.04 -28.35 2.64
N SER A 189 -31.49 -27.26 3.19
CA SER A 189 -31.83 -25.91 2.77
C SER A 189 -31.62 -25.77 1.26
N GLU A 190 -32.64 -25.32 0.52
CA GLU A 190 -32.50 -25.04 -0.91
C GLU A 190 -31.55 -23.86 -1.10
N ILE A 191 -30.34 -24.15 -1.59
CA ILE A 191 -29.37 -23.12 -1.97
C ILE A 191 -29.93 -22.45 -3.23
N THR A 192 -30.41 -21.21 -3.11
CA THR A 192 -30.85 -20.43 -4.28
C THR A 192 -29.70 -20.28 -5.27
N HIS A 193 -29.97 -20.35 -6.57
CA HIS A 193 -28.96 -20.42 -7.64
C HIS A 193 -27.94 -19.26 -7.66
N GLY A 194 -28.24 -18.13 -6.99
CA GLY A 194 -27.34 -16.98 -6.81
C GLY A 194 -26.34 -17.12 -5.65
N GLU A 195 -26.63 -17.99 -4.69
CA GLU A 195 -25.89 -18.25 -3.45
C GLU A 195 -25.03 -19.54 -3.55
N HIS A 196 -24.88 -20.09 -4.75
CA HIS A 196 -24.12 -21.33 -4.98
C HIS A 196 -22.61 -21.05 -5.07
N PRO A 197 -21.73 -21.90 -4.48
CA PRO A 197 -20.26 -21.78 -4.53
C PRO A 197 -19.62 -21.89 -5.92
N LEU A 198 -20.42 -22.13 -6.96
CA LEU A 198 -19.97 -22.17 -8.35
C LEU A 198 -20.70 -21.12 -9.21
N SER A 199 -21.42 -20.18 -8.58
CA SER A 199 -22.14 -19.15 -9.30
C SER A 199 -21.14 -18.16 -9.93
N LEU A 200 -21.18 -18.06 -11.25
CA LEU A 200 -20.39 -17.09 -12.03
C LEU A 200 -20.97 -15.67 -11.99
N GLY A 201 -22.10 -15.48 -11.29
CA GLY A 201 -22.73 -14.17 -11.14
C GLY A 201 -21.84 -13.19 -10.39
N LYS A 202 -21.63 -11.98 -10.94
CA LYS A 202 -20.81 -10.92 -10.31
C LYS A 202 -21.35 -10.44 -8.96
N THR A 203 -22.62 -10.74 -8.65
CA THR A 203 -23.29 -10.41 -7.38
C THR A 203 -23.33 -11.58 -6.40
N SER A 204 -22.75 -12.74 -6.75
CA SER A 204 -22.73 -13.89 -5.86
C SER A 204 -21.73 -13.67 -4.73
N ILE A 205 -22.16 -13.95 -3.50
CA ILE A 205 -21.33 -13.91 -2.29
C ILE A 205 -20.06 -14.76 -2.48
N TRP A 206 -20.17 -15.87 -3.21
CA TRP A 206 -19.05 -16.77 -3.49
C TRP A 206 -18.06 -16.23 -4.51
N ASN A 207 -18.52 -15.54 -5.56
CA ASN A 207 -17.62 -14.90 -6.52
C ASN A 207 -16.81 -13.77 -5.86
N GLN A 208 -17.48 -12.95 -5.03
CA GLN A 208 -16.80 -11.96 -4.20
C GLN A 208 -15.81 -12.62 -3.24
N PHE A 209 -16.20 -13.74 -2.61
CA PHE A 209 -15.33 -14.50 -1.74
C PHE A 209 -14.08 -15.05 -2.45
N PHE A 210 -14.19 -15.60 -3.67
CA PHE A 210 -13.02 -16.11 -4.40
C PHE A 210 -12.08 -15.00 -4.83
N GLN A 211 -12.61 -13.87 -5.30
CA GLN A 211 -11.78 -12.69 -5.61
C GLN A 211 -11.09 -12.14 -4.36
N ASP A 212 -11.81 -12.10 -3.24
CA ASP A 212 -11.24 -11.71 -1.95
C ASP A 212 -10.17 -12.72 -1.50
N THR A 213 -10.36 -14.02 -1.76
CA THR A 213 -9.40 -15.08 -1.40
C THR A 213 -8.08 -14.90 -2.13
N GLU A 214 -8.09 -14.66 -3.45
CA GLU A 214 -6.86 -14.42 -4.22
C GLU A 214 -6.10 -13.20 -3.71
N ILE A 215 -6.83 -12.11 -3.42
CA ILE A 215 -6.25 -10.88 -2.86
C ILE A 215 -5.66 -11.15 -1.46
N ILE A 216 -6.38 -11.88 -0.61
CA ILE A 216 -5.93 -12.24 0.73
C ILE A 216 -4.67 -13.10 0.65
N GLU A 217 -4.61 -14.11 -0.23
CA GLU A 217 -3.42 -14.95 -0.42
C GLU A 217 -2.21 -14.16 -0.94
N GLN A 218 -2.45 -13.13 -1.76
CA GLN A 218 -1.41 -12.21 -2.19
C GLN A 218 -0.89 -11.39 -1.01
N ILE A 219 -1.80 -10.79 -0.21
CA ILE A 219 -1.44 -10.06 1.01
C ILE A 219 -0.66 -10.95 1.97
N ASP A 220 -1.07 -12.21 2.18
CA ASP A 220 -0.42 -13.16 3.07
C ASP A 220 1.02 -13.49 2.64
N ARG A 221 1.28 -13.53 1.33
CA ARG A 221 2.64 -13.70 0.80
C ARG A 221 3.48 -12.44 0.99
N ASP A 222 2.89 -11.27 0.74
CA ASP A 222 3.59 -9.99 0.79
C ASP A 222 3.91 -9.54 2.22
N VAL A 223 2.99 -9.73 3.16
CA VAL A 223 3.22 -9.47 4.59
C VAL A 223 4.34 -10.35 5.14
N ARG A 224 4.37 -11.65 4.80
CA ARG A 224 5.42 -12.58 5.27
C ARG A 224 6.83 -12.22 4.80
N ARG A 225 6.95 -11.51 3.68
CA ARG A 225 8.25 -11.08 3.11
C ARG A 225 8.56 -9.60 3.36
N THR A 226 7.72 -8.89 4.12
CA THR A 226 7.92 -7.46 4.43
C THR A 226 9.08 -7.31 5.41
N HIS A 227 10.13 -6.59 5.01
CA HIS A 227 11.36 -6.37 5.80
C HIS A 227 11.85 -7.64 6.54
N PRO A 228 12.34 -8.66 5.81
CA PRO A 228 12.71 -9.95 6.38
C PRO A 228 13.83 -9.88 7.43
N ASP A 229 14.69 -8.86 7.30
CA ASP A 229 15.83 -8.65 8.20
C ASP A 229 15.44 -7.97 9.53
N MET A 230 14.18 -7.56 9.69
CA MET A 230 13.69 -6.88 10.89
C MET A 230 12.88 -7.83 11.75
N HIS A 231 13.36 -8.12 12.96
CA HIS A 231 12.63 -8.93 13.97
C HIS A 231 11.25 -8.37 14.35
N PHE A 232 11.03 -7.08 14.10
CA PHE A 232 9.74 -6.43 14.29
C PHE A 232 8.66 -6.99 13.34
N PHE A 233 9.05 -7.27 12.08
CA PHE A 233 8.15 -7.75 11.02
C PHE A 233 8.29 -9.24 10.76
N SER A 234 9.46 -9.84 11.04
CA SER A 234 9.78 -11.20 10.64
C SER A 234 10.34 -12.02 11.80
N GLY A 235 9.80 -13.22 12.00
CA GLY A 235 10.24 -14.17 13.02
C GLY A 235 9.09 -14.89 13.70
N ASP A 236 9.39 -15.97 14.42
CA ASP A 236 8.38 -16.84 15.05
C ASP A 236 7.84 -16.31 16.40
N SER A 237 8.27 -15.12 16.81
CA SER A 237 7.82 -14.53 18.08
C SER A 237 6.34 -14.15 18.02
N SER A 238 5.64 -14.26 19.14
CA SER A 238 4.25 -13.79 19.25
C SER A 238 4.12 -12.31 18.92
N PHE A 239 5.16 -11.51 19.14
CA PHE A 239 5.18 -10.09 18.83
C PHE A 239 5.21 -9.83 17.32
N ALA A 240 6.14 -10.47 16.59
CA ALA A 240 6.24 -10.37 15.14
C ALA A 240 4.96 -10.89 14.45
N ASN A 241 4.44 -12.04 14.90
CA ASN A 241 3.18 -12.59 14.38
C ASN A 241 2.00 -11.65 14.59
N SER A 242 1.90 -11.00 15.77
CA SER A 242 0.86 -9.99 16.02
C SER A 242 1.00 -8.77 15.12
N ASN A 243 2.22 -8.36 14.78
CA ASN A 243 2.49 -7.25 13.88
C ASN A 243 2.13 -7.59 12.43
N GLN A 244 2.50 -8.78 11.97
CA GLN A 244 2.10 -9.29 10.64
C GLN A 244 0.58 -9.37 10.51
N GLU A 245 -0.11 -9.88 11.54
CA GLU A 245 -1.57 -9.96 11.55
C GLU A 245 -2.22 -8.57 11.49
N ALA A 246 -1.65 -7.57 12.18
CA ALA A 246 -2.13 -6.19 12.09
C ALA A 246 -1.96 -5.62 10.66
N LEU A 247 -0.77 -5.79 10.04
CA LEU A 247 -0.54 -5.36 8.65
C LEU A 247 -1.52 -6.03 7.69
N ARG A 248 -1.69 -7.35 7.83
CA ARG A 248 -2.63 -8.15 7.05
C ARG A 248 -4.06 -7.62 7.16
N ASN A 249 -4.55 -7.39 8.38
CA ASN A 249 -5.90 -6.88 8.63
C ASN A 249 -6.13 -5.51 7.99
N ILE A 250 -5.16 -4.60 8.12
CA ILE A 250 -5.22 -3.27 7.50
C ILE A 250 -5.33 -3.38 5.98
N LEU A 251 -4.48 -4.19 5.34
CA LEU A 251 -4.45 -4.34 3.88
C LEU A 251 -5.74 -5.01 3.34
N ILE A 252 -6.26 -6.02 4.03
CA ILE A 252 -7.52 -6.68 3.63
C ILE A 252 -8.69 -5.70 3.76
N LEU A 253 -8.77 -4.97 4.87
CA LEU A 253 -9.81 -3.96 5.06
C LEU A 253 -9.73 -2.87 4.01
N PHE A 254 -8.54 -2.37 3.71
CA PHE A 254 -8.32 -1.40 2.65
C PHE A 254 -8.82 -1.92 1.30
N ALA A 255 -8.44 -3.14 0.92
CA ALA A 255 -8.81 -3.73 -0.36
C ALA A 255 -10.33 -3.92 -0.50
N LYS A 256 -11.00 -4.36 0.58
CA LYS A 256 -12.46 -4.53 0.63
C LYS A 256 -13.21 -3.21 0.56
N LEU A 257 -12.72 -2.16 1.22
CA LEU A 257 -13.34 -0.83 1.24
C LEU A 257 -13.10 -0.05 -0.07
N ASN A 258 -12.07 -0.41 -0.84
CA ASN A 258 -11.68 0.30 -2.07
C ASN A 258 -11.71 -0.64 -3.28
N PRO A 259 -12.89 -1.09 -3.76
CA PRO A 259 -13.00 -2.10 -4.81
C PRO A 259 -12.44 -1.68 -6.18
N GLY A 260 -12.23 -0.37 -6.41
CA GLY A 260 -11.64 0.17 -7.63
C GLY A 260 -10.12 0.06 -7.70
N ILE A 261 -9.43 0.10 -6.56
CA ILE A 261 -7.95 -0.01 -6.47
C ILE A 261 -7.56 -1.40 -5.96
N ARG A 262 -8.26 -1.87 -4.92
CA ARG A 262 -7.98 -3.09 -4.17
C ARG A 262 -6.54 -3.08 -3.63
N TYR A 263 -6.00 -4.25 -3.33
CA TYR A 263 -4.59 -4.38 -2.96
C TYR A 263 -3.72 -4.42 -4.22
N VAL A 264 -2.62 -3.66 -4.21
CA VAL A 264 -1.56 -3.74 -5.22
C VAL A 264 -0.25 -4.09 -4.51
N GLN A 265 0.50 -5.03 -5.09
CA GLN A 265 1.80 -5.44 -4.55
C GLN A 265 2.69 -4.23 -4.31
N GLY A 266 3.27 -4.15 -3.10
CA GLY A 266 4.08 -3.02 -2.65
C GLY A 266 3.38 -2.11 -1.65
N MET A 267 2.04 -2.14 -1.57
CA MET A 267 1.29 -1.42 -0.53
C MET A 267 1.69 -1.84 0.89
N ASN A 268 2.14 -3.08 1.09
CA ASN A 268 2.69 -3.57 2.34
C ASN A 268 3.95 -2.80 2.78
N GLU A 269 4.80 -2.41 1.82
CA GLU A 269 6.04 -1.65 2.08
C GLU A 269 5.74 -0.19 2.42
N VAL A 270 4.65 0.37 1.89
CA VAL A 270 4.18 1.71 2.25
C VAL A 270 3.51 1.71 3.63
N LEU A 271 2.79 0.65 3.98
CA LEU A 271 2.15 0.51 5.29
C LEU A 271 3.17 0.28 6.42
N ALA A 272 4.26 -0.45 6.16
CA ALA A 272 5.21 -0.88 7.17
C ALA A 272 5.82 0.29 7.98
N PRO A 273 6.34 1.38 7.39
CA PRO A 273 6.83 2.55 8.13
C PRO A 273 5.79 3.16 9.07
N LEU A 274 4.56 3.36 8.60
CA LEU A 274 3.46 3.92 9.41
C LEU A 274 3.18 3.05 10.63
N PHE A 275 3.00 1.75 10.40
CA PHE A 275 2.70 0.81 11.47
C PHE A 275 3.85 0.69 12.47
N TYR A 276 5.09 0.63 12.00
CA TYR A 276 6.27 0.60 12.87
C TYR A 276 6.33 1.82 13.79
N VAL A 277 6.16 3.03 13.23
CA VAL A 277 6.21 4.26 14.00
C VAL A 277 5.10 4.26 15.06
N PHE A 278 3.87 3.92 14.71
CA PHE A 278 2.75 3.95 15.66
C PHE A 278 2.79 2.82 16.70
N LYS A 279 3.35 1.66 16.36
CA LYS A 279 3.48 0.55 17.30
C LYS A 279 4.57 0.77 18.33
N ASN A 280 5.59 1.53 18.00
CA ASN A 280 6.67 1.94 18.90
C ASN A 280 6.40 3.30 19.58
N ASP A 281 5.12 3.71 19.68
CA ASP A 281 4.73 4.89 20.44
C ASP A 281 5.06 4.72 21.93
N SER A 282 5.57 5.79 22.55
CA SER A 282 5.90 5.83 23.97
C SER A 282 4.68 5.66 24.89
N ASP A 283 3.48 6.02 24.42
CA ASP A 283 2.22 5.76 25.12
C ASP A 283 1.67 4.38 24.73
N GLU A 284 1.67 3.46 25.69
CA GLU A 284 1.18 2.09 25.52
C GLU A 284 -0.26 2.02 24.98
N LYS A 285 -1.13 2.98 25.33
CA LYS A 285 -2.52 2.99 24.83
C LYS A 285 -2.58 3.31 23.34
N ASN A 286 -1.70 4.20 22.87
CA ASN A 286 -1.57 4.51 21.46
C ASN A 286 -0.92 3.35 20.71
N ALA A 287 0.15 2.77 21.26
CA ALA A 287 0.81 1.58 20.70
C ALA A 287 -0.14 0.36 20.59
N ALA A 288 -1.07 0.19 21.54
CA ALA A 288 -2.10 -0.84 21.49
C ALA A 288 -3.12 -0.59 20.37
N SER A 289 -3.36 0.67 20.01
CA SER A 289 -4.30 1.09 18.96
C SER A 289 -3.61 1.35 17.61
N ALA A 290 -2.32 1.02 17.49
CA ALA A 290 -1.50 1.32 16.32
C ALA A 290 -2.08 0.77 15.01
N GLU A 291 -2.76 -0.38 15.06
CA GLU A 291 -3.41 -0.98 13.88
C GLU A 291 -4.49 -0.06 13.29
N ALA A 292 -5.35 0.50 14.14
CA ALA A 292 -6.41 1.41 13.72
C ALA A 292 -5.85 2.76 13.25
N ASP A 293 -4.89 3.32 13.99
CA ASP A 293 -4.26 4.59 13.65
C ASP A 293 -3.49 4.47 12.30
N ALA A 294 -2.79 3.36 12.09
CA ALA A 294 -2.08 3.05 10.85
C ALA A 294 -3.03 2.91 9.67
N PHE A 295 -4.19 2.26 9.84
CA PHE A 295 -5.19 2.14 8.78
C PHE A 295 -5.64 3.50 8.24
N PHE A 296 -6.03 4.43 9.10
CA PHE A 296 -6.52 5.73 8.63
C PHE A 296 -5.40 6.58 8.04
N CYS A 297 -4.22 6.59 8.66
CA CYS A 297 -3.06 7.30 8.11
C CYS A 297 -2.65 6.71 6.75
N PHE A 298 -2.75 5.40 6.58
CA PHE A 298 -2.47 4.72 5.31
C PHE A 298 -3.49 5.07 4.23
N VAL A 299 -4.78 5.10 4.57
CA VAL A 299 -5.85 5.54 3.67
C VAL A 299 -5.62 6.98 3.22
N GLU A 300 -5.28 7.88 4.15
CA GLU A 300 -5.03 9.29 3.82
C GLU A 300 -3.77 9.45 2.97
N LEU A 301 -2.70 8.75 3.32
CA LEU A 301 -1.46 8.73 2.54
C LEU A 301 -1.73 8.27 1.10
N LEU A 302 -2.42 7.14 0.92
CA LEU A 302 -2.76 6.63 -0.40
C LEU A 302 -3.75 7.52 -1.15
N SER A 303 -4.59 8.30 -0.46
CA SER A 303 -5.56 9.20 -1.10
C SER A 303 -4.88 10.16 -2.07
N GLY A 304 -3.66 10.60 -1.71
CA GLY A 304 -2.88 11.53 -2.49
C GLY A 304 -2.31 10.96 -3.80
N PHE A 305 -1.89 9.69 -3.81
CA PHE A 305 -1.26 9.06 -4.99
C PHE A 305 -1.98 7.82 -5.50
N ARG A 306 -3.25 7.67 -5.14
CA ARG A 306 -4.10 6.55 -5.58
C ARG A 306 -4.13 6.36 -7.09
N ASP A 307 -4.02 7.46 -7.85
CA ASP A 307 -4.10 7.46 -9.30
C ASP A 307 -2.92 6.70 -9.93
N HIS A 308 -1.80 6.53 -9.21
CA HIS A 308 -0.67 5.69 -9.63
C HIS A 308 -0.94 4.19 -9.55
N PHE A 309 -1.94 3.76 -8.78
CA PHE A 309 -2.36 2.37 -8.67
C PHE A 309 -3.56 2.03 -9.56
N CYS A 310 -4.19 3.05 -10.16
CA CYS A 310 -5.34 2.88 -11.03
C CYS A 310 -4.88 2.71 -12.48
N GLN A 311 -4.87 1.45 -12.97
CA GLN A 311 -4.41 1.12 -14.32
C GLN A 311 -5.11 1.95 -15.42
N GLN A 312 -6.38 2.31 -15.22
CA GLN A 312 -7.15 3.13 -16.17
C GLN A 312 -6.60 4.56 -16.29
N LEU A 313 -5.92 5.05 -15.25
CA LEU A 313 -5.34 6.39 -15.20
C LEU A 313 -3.87 6.43 -15.59
N ASP A 314 -3.21 5.30 -15.91
CA ASP A 314 -1.79 5.24 -16.23
C ASP A 314 -1.37 6.24 -17.32
N ASN A 315 -2.23 6.45 -18.33
CA ASN A 315 -1.97 7.37 -19.45
C ASN A 315 -2.47 8.81 -19.20
N SER A 316 -3.08 9.07 -18.05
CA SER A 316 -3.60 10.37 -17.65
C SER A 316 -2.50 11.30 -17.16
N VAL A 317 -2.80 12.61 -17.13
CA VAL A 317 -1.92 13.66 -16.57
C VAL A 317 -1.71 13.52 -15.06
N VAL A 318 -2.58 12.79 -14.38
CA VAL A 318 -2.47 12.44 -12.95
C VAL A 318 -1.89 11.03 -12.73
N GLY A 319 -1.68 10.27 -13.81
CA GLY A 319 -1.22 8.89 -13.75
C GLY A 319 0.28 8.74 -13.51
N ILE A 320 0.69 7.48 -13.30
CA ILE A 320 2.09 7.13 -13.03
C ILE A 320 3.03 7.53 -14.17
N ARG A 321 2.60 7.40 -15.43
CA ARG A 321 3.44 7.76 -16.60
C ARG A 321 3.73 9.25 -16.67
N SER A 322 2.78 10.10 -16.27
CA SER A 322 3.01 11.55 -16.20
C SER A 322 4.07 11.88 -15.14
N THR A 323 3.98 11.27 -13.96
CA THR A 323 4.95 11.45 -12.88
C THR A 323 6.36 11.00 -13.27
N ILE A 324 6.47 9.84 -13.93
CA ILE A 324 7.75 9.35 -14.50
C ILE A 324 8.30 10.33 -15.54
N THR A 325 7.44 10.90 -16.39
CA THR A 325 7.85 11.88 -17.40
C THR A 325 8.37 13.16 -16.76
N LYS A 326 7.70 13.67 -15.72
CA LYS A 326 8.15 14.84 -14.93
C LYS A 326 9.51 14.59 -14.29
N LEU A 327 9.73 13.39 -13.73
CA LEU A 327 11.04 13.00 -13.19
C LEU A 327 12.13 13.02 -14.27
N SER A 328 11.85 12.46 -15.46
CA SER A 328 12.80 12.49 -16.58
C SER A 328 13.11 13.92 -17.04
N GLN A 329 12.10 14.79 -17.10
CA GLN A 329 12.29 16.21 -17.42
C GLN A 329 13.16 16.92 -16.39
N LEU A 330 12.93 16.71 -15.10
CA LEU A 330 13.77 17.28 -14.04
C LEU A 330 15.21 16.76 -14.11
N LEU A 331 15.39 15.46 -14.38
CA LEU A 331 16.72 14.90 -14.59
C LEU A 331 17.42 15.60 -15.76
N LYS A 332 16.72 15.84 -16.87
CA LYS A 332 17.27 16.56 -18.02
C LYS A 332 17.64 18.01 -17.69
N GLU A 333 16.81 18.71 -16.92
CA GLU A 333 17.01 20.11 -16.54
C GLU A 333 18.21 20.29 -15.61
N HIS A 334 18.43 19.34 -14.69
CA HIS A 334 19.47 19.45 -13.66
C HIS A 334 20.76 18.69 -13.99
N ASP A 335 20.69 17.59 -14.73
CA ASP A 335 21.83 16.76 -15.14
C ASP A 335 21.61 16.16 -16.53
N GLU A 336 21.74 17.02 -17.55
CA GLU A 336 21.52 16.63 -18.94
C GLU A 336 22.48 15.51 -19.39
N GLU A 337 23.68 15.44 -18.82
CA GLU A 337 24.66 14.39 -19.15
C GLU A 337 24.16 13.01 -18.70
N LEU A 338 23.72 12.88 -17.45
CA LEU A 338 23.16 11.64 -16.94
C LEU A 338 21.87 11.27 -17.68
N TRP A 339 21.00 12.26 -17.94
CA TRP A 339 19.79 12.06 -18.72
C TRP A 339 20.09 11.50 -20.12
N ARG A 340 21.01 12.12 -20.87
CA ARG A 340 21.44 11.65 -22.20
C ARG A 340 22.02 10.25 -22.14
N HIS A 341 22.85 9.96 -21.13
CA HIS A 341 23.41 8.63 -20.96
C HIS A 341 22.31 7.57 -20.76
N LEU A 342 21.36 7.82 -19.87
CA LEU A 342 20.29 6.86 -19.59
C LEU A 342 19.33 6.70 -20.78
N GLU A 343 18.83 7.80 -21.35
CA GLU A 343 17.74 7.76 -22.32
C GLU A 343 18.24 7.57 -23.77
N VAL A 344 19.36 8.17 -24.14
CA VAL A 344 19.88 8.15 -25.52
C VAL A 344 20.94 7.08 -25.71
N THR A 345 21.96 7.02 -24.85
CA THR A 345 23.07 6.08 -24.99
C THR A 345 22.66 4.67 -24.60
N SER A 346 22.16 4.51 -23.37
CA SER A 346 21.83 3.22 -22.78
C SER A 346 20.40 2.77 -23.08
N LYS A 347 19.55 3.67 -23.58
CA LYS A 347 18.13 3.41 -23.94
C LYS A 347 17.34 2.76 -22.80
N VAL A 348 17.66 3.13 -21.56
CA VAL A 348 16.96 2.66 -20.38
C VAL A 348 15.66 3.46 -20.23
N ASN A 349 14.53 2.78 -20.30
CA ASN A 349 13.24 3.42 -20.09
C ASN A 349 13.11 3.85 -18.60
N PRO A 350 12.78 5.13 -18.32
CA PRO A 350 12.58 5.62 -16.95
C PRO A 350 11.63 4.80 -16.09
N GLN A 351 10.63 4.16 -16.70
CA GLN A 351 9.69 3.29 -16.00
C GLN A 351 10.37 2.12 -15.27
N PHE A 352 11.50 1.62 -15.75
CA PHE A 352 12.15 0.45 -15.15
C PHE A 352 12.84 0.73 -13.81
N TYR A 353 13.25 1.98 -13.56
CA TYR A 353 13.83 2.37 -12.27
C TYR A 353 12.86 3.21 -11.43
N ALA A 354 12.14 4.15 -12.06
CA ALA A 354 11.33 5.14 -11.36
C ALA A 354 9.99 4.61 -10.87
N PHE A 355 9.41 3.60 -11.53
CA PHE A 355 8.09 3.09 -11.16
C PHE A 355 8.06 2.65 -9.69
N ARG A 356 9.03 1.82 -9.28
CA ARG A 356 9.12 1.31 -7.91
C ARG A 356 9.44 2.42 -6.91
N TRP A 357 10.33 3.34 -7.28
CA TRP A 357 10.65 4.49 -6.43
C TRP A 357 9.43 5.35 -6.11
N ILE A 358 8.63 5.66 -7.14
CA ILE A 358 7.44 6.49 -7.03
C ILE A 358 6.36 5.76 -6.24
N THR A 359 6.02 4.53 -6.64
CA THR A 359 4.89 3.77 -6.07
C THR A 359 5.13 3.27 -4.65
N LEU A 360 6.40 3.10 -4.24
CA LEU A 360 6.77 2.67 -2.89
C LEU A 360 7.31 3.79 -2.00
N LEU A 361 7.26 5.05 -2.45
CA LEU A 361 7.80 6.19 -1.70
C LEU A 361 9.20 5.93 -1.15
N LEU A 362 10.07 5.35 -1.99
CA LEU A 362 11.48 5.06 -1.70
C LEU A 362 11.80 4.10 -0.55
N THR A 363 10.81 3.42 0.03
CA THR A 363 11.02 2.53 1.20
C THR A 363 11.94 1.34 0.95
N GLN A 364 12.21 1.02 -0.32
CA GLN A 364 13.12 -0.04 -0.73
C GLN A 364 14.47 0.44 -1.28
N GLU A 365 14.71 1.76 -1.37
CA GLU A 365 16.01 2.29 -1.80
C GLU A 365 16.98 2.51 -0.64
N PHE A 366 16.44 2.73 0.55
CA PHE A 366 17.20 3.06 1.74
C PHE A 366 16.97 2.01 2.82
N ASN A 367 17.87 1.94 3.79
CA ASN A 367 17.58 1.18 5.00
C ASN A 367 16.35 1.78 5.72
N PHE A 368 15.78 1.00 6.63
CA PHE A 368 14.52 1.36 7.26
C PHE A 368 14.62 2.67 8.07
N ALA A 369 15.72 2.91 8.78
CA ALA A 369 15.91 4.11 9.59
C ALA A 369 16.02 5.37 8.71
N ASP A 370 16.81 5.32 7.65
CA ASP A 370 16.94 6.44 6.70
C ASP A 370 15.61 6.69 5.96
N SER A 371 14.83 5.63 5.69
CA SER A 371 13.48 5.75 5.10
C SER A 371 12.54 6.56 6.00
N LEU A 372 12.58 6.39 7.33
CA LEU A 372 11.77 7.18 8.26
C LEU A 372 12.11 8.67 8.19
N HIS A 373 13.39 9.02 8.09
CA HIS A 373 13.83 10.43 7.98
C HIS A 373 13.45 11.06 6.64
N ILE A 374 13.53 10.30 5.56
CA ILE A 374 13.02 10.75 4.26
C ILE A 374 11.52 11.02 4.36
N TRP A 375 10.78 10.11 5.00
CA TRP A 375 9.35 10.24 5.19
C TRP A 375 8.96 11.44 6.06
N ASP A 376 9.75 11.81 7.07
CA ASP A 376 9.54 13.07 7.81
C ASP A 376 9.49 14.27 6.85
N THR A 377 10.36 14.28 5.84
CA THR A 377 10.41 15.34 4.81
C THR A 377 9.27 15.23 3.81
N LEU A 378 8.94 14.03 3.35
CA LEU A 378 7.86 13.79 2.38
C LEU A 378 6.50 14.18 2.95
N LEU A 379 6.20 13.74 4.18
CA LEU A 379 4.93 14.03 4.85
C LEU A 379 4.79 15.51 5.23
N SER A 380 5.92 16.22 5.35
CA SER A 380 5.92 17.65 5.63
C SER A 380 5.59 18.52 4.43
N ASP A 381 5.55 17.99 3.21
CA ASP A 381 5.17 18.77 2.03
C ASP A 381 3.66 19.12 2.07
N PRO A 382 3.27 20.41 1.99
CA PRO A 382 1.86 20.81 1.98
C PRO A 382 1.08 20.28 0.78
N GLU A 383 1.74 20.01 -0.36
CA GLU A 383 1.10 19.45 -1.56
C GLU A 383 1.05 17.91 -1.52
N GLY A 384 1.54 17.31 -0.43
CA GLY A 384 1.61 15.87 -0.23
C GLY A 384 2.73 15.19 -1.03
N PRO A 385 2.91 13.87 -0.85
CA PRO A 385 4.03 13.13 -1.42
C PRO A 385 3.97 12.96 -2.95
N GLN A 386 2.83 13.22 -3.61
CA GLN A 386 2.67 12.99 -5.06
C GLN A 386 3.25 14.07 -5.97
N VAL A 387 3.16 15.34 -5.55
CA VAL A 387 3.40 16.53 -6.41
C VAL A 387 4.27 17.56 -5.68
N GLY A 388 4.61 17.26 -4.43
CA GLY A 388 5.46 18.08 -3.61
C GLY A 388 6.76 18.46 -4.28
N ALA A 389 7.06 19.77 -4.27
CA ALA A 389 8.34 20.31 -4.70
C ALA A 389 9.52 19.67 -3.96
N LYS A 390 9.27 18.97 -2.84
CA LYS A 390 10.29 18.24 -2.08
C LYS A 390 10.50 16.80 -2.53
N TYR A 391 9.50 16.12 -3.10
CA TYR A 391 9.62 14.71 -3.48
C TYR A 391 10.50 14.49 -4.71
N LEU A 392 10.29 15.28 -5.75
CA LEU A 392 11.01 15.14 -7.02
C LEU A 392 12.52 15.46 -6.89
N PRO A 393 12.96 16.46 -6.11
CA PRO A 393 14.39 16.65 -5.83
C PRO A 393 15.03 15.51 -5.04
N ILE A 394 14.30 14.82 -4.15
CA ILE A 394 14.83 13.64 -3.45
C ILE A 394 15.04 12.49 -4.45
N LEU A 395 14.08 12.26 -5.34
CA LEU A 395 14.22 11.29 -6.44
C LEU A 395 15.39 11.63 -7.37
N PHE A 396 15.62 12.92 -7.62
CA PHE A 396 16.79 13.39 -8.36
C PHE A 396 18.10 13.16 -7.60
N ALA A 397 18.17 13.50 -6.32
CA ALA A 397 19.36 13.29 -5.50
C ALA A 397 19.77 11.81 -5.48
N LEU A 398 18.81 10.90 -5.42
CA LEU A 398 19.02 9.45 -5.60
C LEU A 398 19.66 9.08 -6.93
N LEU A 399 19.20 9.67 -8.03
CA LEU A 399 19.77 9.42 -9.36
C LEU A 399 21.23 9.90 -9.44
N VAL A 400 21.53 11.03 -8.82
CA VAL A 400 22.89 11.58 -8.76
C VAL A 400 23.79 10.76 -7.83
N GLU A 401 23.30 10.30 -6.69
CA GLU A 401 24.08 9.48 -5.76
C GLU A 401 24.44 8.13 -6.40
N LYS A 402 23.50 7.49 -7.12
CA LYS A 402 23.76 6.26 -7.88
C LYS A 402 24.60 6.46 -9.15
N ARG A 403 24.98 7.70 -9.50
CA ARG A 403 25.97 8.00 -10.56
C ARG A 403 27.41 7.74 -10.08
N TRP A 404 27.66 7.72 -8.76
CA TRP A 404 29.00 7.69 -8.16
C TRP A 404 29.30 6.44 -7.32
N CYS A 405 28.39 5.46 -7.32
CA CYS A 405 28.62 4.10 -6.83
C CYS A 405 28.61 3.14 -8.03
#